data_AF-L1PRR6-F1
#
_entry.id   AF-L1PRR6-F1
#
_cell.length_a   1.000
_cell.length_b   1.000
_cell.length_c   1.000
_cell.angle_alpha   90.00
_cell.angle_beta   90.00
_cell.angle_gamma   90.00
#
_symmetry.space_group_name_H-M   'P 1'
#
loop_
_entity.id
_entity.type
_entity.pdbx_description
1 polymer ?
#
loop_
_entity_poly.entity_id
_entity_poly.type
_entity_poly.pdbx_seq_one_letter_code
_entity_poly.pdbx_strand_id
1 'polypeptide(L)' 'MELTININAQPSKIDAFLNFIKSLDFIEVTNIKKSEETLNPQQKKFKKKLFNALNELKEAREGNVKLGNLDDLLNEI' A
#
# COMPACT_ATOMS: atom_id res chain seq x y z
N MET A 1 13.91 -10.32 -27.60
CA MET A 1 13.52 -11.33 -26.59
C MET A 1 13.55 -10.63 -25.25
N GLU A 2 12.45 -10.63 -24.52
CA GLU A 2 12.33 -9.96 -23.22
C GLU A 2 12.50 -11.00 -22.11
N LEU A 3 13.30 -10.68 -21.09
CA LEU A 3 13.58 -11.55 -19.95
C LEU A 3 13.43 -10.76 -18.66
N THR A 4 12.62 -11.28 -17.73
CA THR A 4 12.41 -10.68 -16.41
C THR A 4 13.27 -11.39 -15.37
N ILE A 5 14.06 -10.64 -14.60
CA ILE A 5 14.88 -11.16 -13.52
C ILE A 5 14.39 -10.56 -12.20
N ASN A 6 13.94 -11.40 -11.27
CA ASN A 6 13.59 -11.00 -9.91
C ASN A 6 14.82 -11.08 -9.01
N ILE A 7 15.20 -9.96 -8.40
CA ILE A 7 16.39 -9.87 -7.53
C ILE A 7 15.92 -9.63 -6.10
N ASN A 8 16.15 -10.60 -5.22
CA ASN A 8 15.99 -10.43 -3.78
C ASN A 8 17.38 -10.30 -3.14
N ALA A 9 17.79 -9.08 -2.83
CA ALA A 9 19.12 -8.78 -2.31
C ALA A 9 19.06 -7.87 -1.07
N GLN A 10 20.10 -7.92 -0.25
CA GLN A 10 20.24 -6.98 0.86
C GLN A 10 20.40 -5.54 0.32
N PRO A 11 19.75 -4.54 0.95
CA PRO A 11 19.75 -3.15 0.46
C PRO A 11 21.16 -2.60 0.20
N SER A 12 22.13 -2.97 1.04
CA SER A 12 23.52 -2.49 0.97
C SER A 12 24.28 -2.91 -0.29
N LYS A 13 23.80 -3.92 -1.04
CA LYS A 13 24.47 -4.41 -2.26
C LYS A 13 23.70 -4.13 -3.54
N ILE A 14 22.45 -3.67 -3.44
CA ILE A 14 21.58 -3.41 -4.59
C ILE A 14 22.17 -2.29 -5.45
N ASP A 15 22.63 -1.20 -4.85
CA ASP A 15 23.13 -0.05 -5.61
C ASP A 15 24.38 -0.38 -6.44
N ALA A 16 25.32 -1.12 -5.86
CA ALA A 16 26.53 -1.57 -6.57
C ALA A 16 26.19 -2.51 -7.74
N PHE A 17 25.24 -3.42 -7.52
CA PHE A 17 24.77 -4.33 -8.55
C PHE A 17 24.04 -3.60 -9.69
N LEU A 18 23.15 -2.65 -9.36
CA LEU A 18 22.45 -1.84 -10.35
C LEU A 18 23.42 -0.99 -11.18
N ASN A 19 24.46 -0.41 -10.56
CA ASN A 19 25.48 0.35 -11.27
C ASN A 19 26.29 -0.53 -12.23
N PHE A 20 26.64 -1.75 -11.80
CA PHE A 20 27.29 -2.72 -12.68
C PHE A 20 26.42 -3.06 -13.89
N ILE A 21 25.15 -3.39 -13.68
CA ILE A 21 24.25 -3.75 -14.80
C ILE A 21 24.01 -2.57 -15.73
N LYS A 22 23.85 -1.35 -15.19
CA LYS A 22 23.71 -0.13 -16.01
C LYS A 22 24.96 0.22 -16.81
N SER A 23 26.14 -0.30 -16.45
CA SER A 23 27.37 -0.12 -17.23
C SER A 23 27.40 -0.95 -18.52
N LEU A 24 26.51 -1.94 -18.64
CA LEU A 24 26.38 -2.79 -19.81
C LEU A 24 25.49 -2.09 -20.84
N ASP A 25 26.01 -1.87 -22.05
CA ASP A 25 25.37 -1.12 -23.13
C ASP A 25 24.15 -1.82 -23.76
N PHE A 26 24.04 -3.13 -23.56
CA PHE A 26 22.94 -3.96 -24.07
C PHE A 26 21.81 -4.18 -23.06
N ILE A 27 21.86 -3.56 -21.86
CA ILE A 27 20.86 -3.76 -20.82
C ILE A 27 20.12 -2.46 -20.50
N GLU A 28 18.79 -2.52 -20.60
CA GLU A 28 17.89 -1.48 -20.09
C GLU A 28 17.33 -1.90 -18.73
N VAL A 29 17.55 -1.08 -17.69
CA VAL A 29 17.03 -1.33 -16.35
C VAL A 29 15.75 -0.53 -16.14
N THR A 30 14.61 -1.20 -16.19
CA THR A 30 13.31 -0.61 -15.89
C THR A 30 12.96 -0.85 -14.42
N ASN A 31 12.78 0.24 -13.66
CA ASN A 31 12.30 0.13 -12.29
C ASN A 31 10.79 -0.07 -12.31
N ILE A 32 10.35 -1.31 -12.17
CA ILE A 32 8.95 -1.65 -11.96
C ILE A 32 8.64 -1.24 -10.51
N LYS A 33 8.40 0.06 -10.29
CA LYS A 33 7.85 0.52 -9.02
C LYS A 33 6.62 -0.34 -8.80
N LYS A 34 6.64 -1.17 -7.74
CA LYS A 34 5.39 -1.61 -7.11
C LYS A 34 4.61 -0.33 -6.98
N SER A 35 3.51 -0.22 -7.75
CA SER A 35 2.55 0.85 -7.60
C SER A 35 2.38 0.99 -6.09
N GLU A 36 2.84 2.10 -5.51
CA GLU A 36 2.33 2.49 -4.21
C GLU A 36 0.83 2.44 -4.43
N GLU A 37 0.13 1.53 -3.75
CA GLU A 37 -1.31 1.40 -3.87
C GLU A 37 -1.87 2.78 -3.50
N THR A 38 -2.02 3.64 -4.51
CA THR A 38 -2.65 4.92 -4.38
C THR A 38 -4.08 4.54 -4.14
N LEU A 39 -4.43 4.44 -2.84
CA LEU A 39 -5.74 4.06 -2.39
C LEU A 39 -6.73 4.80 -3.28
N ASN A 40 -7.52 4.05 -4.04
CA ASN A 40 -8.50 4.63 -4.92
C ASN A 40 -9.44 5.51 -4.06
N PRO A 41 -10.12 6.51 -4.65
CA PRO A 41 -10.97 7.41 -3.87
C PRO A 41 -11.98 6.68 -2.96
N GLN A 42 -12.44 5.49 -3.36
CA GLN A 42 -13.34 4.63 -2.60
C GLN A 42 -12.64 3.99 -1.38
N GLN A 43 -11.43 3.47 -1.54
CA GLN A 43 -10.60 2.91 -0.48
C GLN A 43 -10.18 3.98 0.54
N LYS A 44 -9.91 5.23 0.10
CA LYS A 44 -9.67 6.36 1.01
C LYS A 44 -10.91 6.70 1.83
N LYS A 45 -12.09 6.72 1.21
CA LYS A 45 -13.37 6.96 1.90
C LYS A 45 -13.67 5.86 2.90
N PHE A 46 -13.56 4.60 2.48
CA PHE A 46 -13.78 3.43 3.34
C PHE A 46 -12.83 3.42 4.54
N LYS A 47 -11.52 3.65 4.31
CA LYS A 47 -10.53 3.75 5.39
C LYS A 47 -10.91 4.83 6.40
N LYS A 48 -11.30 6.04 5.94
CA LYS A 48 -11.70 7.14 6.82
C LYS A 48 -12.91 6.76 7.69
N LYS A 49 -13.94 6.14 7.09
CA LYS A 49 -15.13 5.72 7.81
C LYS A 49 -14.85 4.57 8.80
N LEU A 50 -14.00 3.62 8.42
CA LEU A 50 -13.56 2.55 9.31
C LEU A 50 -12.85 3.10 10.55
N PHE A 51 -11.94 4.08 10.38
CA PHE A 51 -11.29 4.73 11.52
C PHE A 51 -12.27 5.48 12.43
N ASN A 52 -13.26 6.16 11.85
CA ASN A 52 -14.30 6.81 12.64
C ASN A 52 -15.12 5.79 13.45
N ALA A 53 -15.52 4.68 12.84
CA ALA A 53 -16.26 3.62 13.53
C ALA A 53 -15.45 2.96 14.66
N LEU A 54 -14.13 2.80 14.49
CA LEU A 54 -13.25 2.31 15.55
C LEU A 54 -13.13 3.30 16.72
N ASN A 55 -13.11 4.60 16.42
CA ASN A 55 -13.13 5.64 17.46
C ASN A 55 -14.48 5.66 18.19
N GLU A 56 -15.59 5.57 17.46
CA GLU A 56 -16.94 5.48 18.05
C GLU A 56 -17.09 4.22 18.93
N LEU A 57 -16.53 3.08 18.52
CA LEU A 57 -16.46 1.85 19.34
C LEU A 57 -15.69 2.06 20.63
N LYS A 58 -14.59 2.80 20.58
CA LYS A 58 -13.81 3.12 21.76
C LYS A 58 -14.60 4.03 22.72
N GLU A 59 -15.22 5.08 22.21
CA GLU A 59 -16.03 6.02 22.99
C GLU A 59 -17.31 5.39 23.56
N ALA A 60 -17.93 4.49 22.80
CA ALA A 60 -19.09 3.71 23.26
C ALA A 60 -18.71 2.72 24.36
N ARG A 61 -17.52 2.10 24.27
CA ARG A 61 -16.98 1.25 25.33
C ARG A 61 -16.68 2.04 26.61
N GLU A 62 -16.31 3.30 26.46
CA GLU A 62 -16.11 4.26 27.56
C GLU A 62 -17.44 4.86 28.06
N GLY A 63 -18.58 4.49 27.47
CA GLY A 63 -19.92 4.88 27.91
C GLY A 63 -20.37 6.26 27.43
N ASN A 64 -19.60 6.91 26.55
CA ASN A 64 -19.79 8.31 26.17
C ASN A 64 -20.69 8.49 24.94
N VAL A 65 -20.78 7.50 24.04
CA VAL A 65 -21.47 7.62 22.75
C VAL A 65 -22.23 6.33 22.38
N LYS A 66 -23.34 6.44 21.65
CA LYS A 66 -24.02 5.28 21.05
C LYS A 66 -23.39 4.95 19.71
N LEU A 67 -23.09 3.67 19.49
CA LEU A 67 -22.53 3.18 18.25
C LEU A 67 -23.42 3.47 17.03
N GLY A 68 -22.81 4.03 15.98
CA GLY A 68 -23.42 4.12 14.66
C GLY A 68 -23.61 2.75 14.00
N ASN A 69 -24.35 2.72 12.89
CA ASN A 69 -24.73 1.47 12.24
C ASN A 69 -23.56 0.90 11.40
N LEU A 70 -23.17 -0.34 11.68
CA LEU A 70 -22.04 -1.00 10.99
C LEU A 70 -22.37 -1.34 9.53
N ASP A 71 -23.65 -1.54 9.23
CA ASP A 71 -24.14 -1.92 7.90
C ASP A 71 -23.83 -0.85 6.85
N ASP A 72 -23.87 0.43 7.24
CA ASP A 72 -23.56 1.57 6.35
C ASP A 72 -22.07 1.60 5.92
N LEU A 73 -21.19 0.97 6.69
CA LEU A 73 -19.78 0.81 6.34
C LEU A 73 -19.57 -0.32 5.33
N LEU A 74 -20.27 -1.44 5.53
CA LEU A 74 -20.12 -2.64 4.71
C LEU A 74 -20.76 -2.49 3.34
N ASN A 75 -21.81 -1.68 3.20
CA ASN A 75 -22.49 -1.41 1.95
C ASN A 75 -21.69 -0.54 0.95
N GLU A 76 -20.52 0.00 1.32
CA GLU A 76 -19.67 0.85 0.46
C GLU A 76 -18.52 0.10 -0.25
N ILE A 77 -18.39 -1.21 -0.03
CA ILE A 77 -17.36 -2.09 -0.59
C ILE A 77 -17.92 -2.89 -1.77
#